data_AF-G7ILI4-F1
#
_entry.id   AF-G7ILI4-F1
#
_cell.length_a   1.000
_cell.length_b   1.000
_cell.length_c   1.000
_cell.angle_alpha   90.00
_cell.angle_beta   90.00
_cell.angle_gamma   90.00
#
_symmetry.space_group_name_H-M   'P 1'
#
loop_
_entity.id
_entity.type
_entity.pdbx_description
1 polymer ?
#
loop_
_entity_poly.entity_id
_entity_poly.type
_entity_poly.pdbx_seq_one_letter_code
_entity_poly.pdbx_strand_id
1 'polypeptide(L)'
;MKHLIGFCIILLWACAYPTMSRTLTESSVVEAHQQWMMKYERTYTNSSEMEKRKKIFKENLEYIENFNNVGNKSYKLGLNRYSDLTSEEFIASHTGFKVSDQLSDSKMRSVAIPFNLNDDVPTNFDWREKGVVTDVKNQRQCGCCWAFTAVAAVEGQIPGAAQINGYFKVPANDEQQLLRAVLQQPVSVAISTSYDFHHYMGGVYEGSCGPKLNHAVTIIGYGVSEAGKKYWLIKNSWGETWGEKGYMKVLRESSATGGQCSIAVHAAYPTI
;
A
#
# COMPACT_ATOMS: atom_id res chain seq x y z
N MET A 1 -28.74 -44.73 62.56
CA MET A 1 -27.36 -44.65 62.01
C MET A 1 -27.43 -44.50 60.50
N LYS A 2 -27.53 -43.27 60.00
CA LYS A 2 -27.32 -42.90 58.59
C LYS A 2 -26.82 -41.46 58.58
N HIS A 3 -25.73 -41.22 57.87
CA HIS A 3 -25.35 -40.02 57.11
C HIS A 3 -23.82 -40.01 56.96
N LEU A 4 -23.35 -40.53 55.82
CA LEU A 4 -21.98 -40.37 55.34
C LEU A 4 -22.00 -39.17 54.38
N ILE A 5 -21.26 -38.10 54.71
CA ILE A 5 -21.03 -36.95 53.83
C ILE A 5 -19.63 -37.14 53.23
N GLY A 6 -19.56 -37.43 51.94
CA GLY A 6 -18.31 -37.49 51.18
C GLY A 6 -18.04 -36.16 50.49
N PHE A 7 -16.93 -35.50 50.84
CA PHE A 7 -16.42 -34.33 50.13
C PHE A 7 -15.55 -34.76 48.95
N CYS A 8 -15.99 -34.47 47.72
CA CYS A 8 -15.16 -34.58 46.51
C CYS A 8 -14.38 -33.28 46.32
N ILE A 9 -13.06 -33.32 46.51
CA ILE A 9 -12.17 -32.22 46.15
C ILE A 9 -11.78 -32.39 44.67
N ILE A 10 -12.33 -31.55 43.80
CA ILE A 10 -11.94 -31.46 42.38
C ILE A 10 -10.75 -30.50 42.29
N LEU A 11 -9.55 -31.04 42.11
CA LEU A 11 -8.36 -30.25 41.78
C LEU A 11 -8.44 -29.84 40.30
N LEU A 12 -8.93 -28.61 40.05
CA LEU A 12 -8.81 -27.95 38.75
C LEU A 12 -7.36 -27.53 38.53
N TRP A 13 -6.61 -28.33 37.78
CA TRP A 13 -5.29 -27.96 37.27
C TRP A 13 -5.48 -27.00 36.10
N ALA A 14 -5.39 -25.70 36.38
CA ALA A 14 -5.34 -24.68 35.34
C ALA A 14 -3.96 -24.73 34.66
N CYS A 15 -3.87 -25.40 33.51
CA CYS A 15 -2.74 -25.21 32.61
C CYS A 15 -2.79 -23.79 32.03
N ALA A 16 -2.17 -22.84 32.73
CA ALA A 16 -1.79 -21.57 32.13
C ALA A 16 -0.71 -21.88 31.09
N TYR A 17 -1.09 -21.93 29.81
CA TYR A 17 -0.12 -21.88 28.71
C TYR A 17 0.45 -20.46 28.69
N PRO A 18 1.75 -20.24 28.98
CA PRO A 18 2.35 -18.96 28.70
C PRO A 18 2.32 -18.79 27.18
N THR A 19 1.68 -17.74 26.69
CA THR A 19 1.93 -17.24 25.34
C THR A 19 3.40 -16.79 25.30
N MET A 20 4.31 -17.69 24.91
CA MET A 20 5.70 -17.35 24.63
C MET A 20 5.72 -16.45 23.39
N SER A 21 5.89 -15.15 23.62
CA SER A 21 6.44 -14.28 22.57
C SER A 21 7.85 -14.79 22.28
N ARG A 22 8.09 -15.29 21.06
CA ARG A 22 9.42 -15.74 20.63
C ARG A 22 10.27 -14.50 20.38
N THR A 23 11.25 -14.25 21.25
CA THR A 23 12.30 -13.27 20.97
C THR A 23 13.22 -13.83 19.88
N LEU A 24 13.48 -13.04 18.82
CA LEU A 24 14.42 -13.41 17.77
C LEU A 24 15.84 -13.48 18.35
N THR A 25 16.52 -14.60 18.12
CA THR A 25 17.91 -14.77 18.53
C THR A 25 18.84 -13.97 17.62
N GLU A 26 19.98 -13.51 18.14
CA GLU A 26 20.95 -12.76 17.34
C GLU A 26 21.45 -13.57 16.13
N SER A 27 21.64 -14.89 16.29
CA SER A 27 22.01 -15.79 15.18
C SER A 27 20.93 -15.86 14.10
N SER A 28 19.66 -15.98 14.48
CA SER A 28 18.55 -16.02 13.51
C SER A 28 18.43 -14.72 12.71
N VAL A 29 18.71 -13.58 13.31
CA VAL A 29 18.68 -12.28 12.63
C VAL A 29 19.83 -12.17 11.63
N VAL A 30 21.03 -12.60 12.00
CA VAL A 30 22.20 -12.60 11.11
C VAL A 30 21.94 -13.49 9.88
N GLU A 31 21.42 -14.69 10.08
CA GLU A 31 21.06 -15.59 8.97
C GLU A 31 19.97 -14.99 8.06
N ALA A 32 18.91 -14.43 8.65
CA ALA A 32 17.83 -13.79 7.89
C ALA A 32 18.34 -12.58 7.10
N HIS A 33 19.22 -11.76 7.68
CA HIS A 33 19.82 -10.62 7.00
C HIS A 33 20.71 -11.05 5.83
N GLN A 34 21.54 -12.08 6.00
CA GLN A 34 22.36 -12.64 4.92
C GLN A 34 21.51 -13.17 3.77
N GLN A 35 20.46 -13.93 4.07
CA GLN A 35 19.53 -14.44 3.06
C GLN A 35 18.81 -13.30 2.32
N TRP A 36 18.35 -12.29 3.06
CA TRP A 36 17.73 -11.10 2.50
C TRP A 36 18.69 -10.32 1.60
N MET A 37 19.95 -10.15 2.01
CA MET A 37 20.98 -9.49 1.21
C MET A 37 21.23 -10.25 -0.10
N MET A 38 21.35 -11.58 -0.05
CA MET A 38 21.49 -12.40 -1.25
C MET A 38 20.27 -12.27 -2.17
N LYS A 39 19.06 -12.35 -1.61
CA LYS A 39 17.80 -12.24 -2.37
C LYS A 39 17.65 -10.92 -3.12
N TYR A 40 18.09 -9.81 -2.53
CA TYR A 40 17.95 -8.48 -3.12
C TYR A 40 19.26 -7.91 -3.66
N GLU A 41 20.31 -8.73 -3.76
CA GLU A 41 21.64 -8.34 -4.25
C GLU A 41 22.17 -7.09 -3.53
N ARG A 42 22.03 -7.08 -2.19
CA ARG A 42 22.38 -5.93 -1.36
C ARG A 42 23.86 -5.97 -0.98
N THR A 43 24.55 -4.88 -1.23
CA THR A 43 25.95 -4.65 -0.84
C THR A 43 26.08 -3.34 -0.08
N TYR A 44 27.07 -3.25 0.81
CA TYR A 44 27.34 -2.06 1.60
C TYR A 44 28.76 -1.54 1.36
N THR A 45 28.96 -0.25 1.56
CA THR A 45 30.24 0.43 1.30
C THR A 45 31.32 0.03 2.30
N ASN A 46 30.95 -0.26 3.54
CA ASN A 46 31.87 -0.70 4.60
C ASN A 46 31.11 -1.44 5.71
N SER A 47 31.85 -2.01 6.65
CA SER A 47 31.30 -2.77 7.78
C SER A 47 30.43 -1.92 8.72
N SER A 48 30.76 -0.64 8.91
CA SER A 48 29.96 0.26 9.76
C SER A 48 28.55 0.48 9.17
N GLU A 49 28.46 0.72 7.86
CA GLU A 49 27.17 0.83 7.16
C GLU A 49 26.42 -0.51 7.20
N MET A 50 27.10 -1.63 7.00
CA MET A 50 26.48 -2.96 7.12
C MET A 50 25.88 -3.20 8.52
N GLU A 51 26.60 -2.85 9.58
CA GLU A 51 26.11 -3.01 10.96
C GLU A 51 24.92 -2.09 11.25
N LYS A 52 24.96 -0.83 10.78
CA LYS A 52 23.80 0.09 10.86
C LYS A 52 22.59 -0.51 10.15
N ARG A 53 22.77 -1.01 8.94
CA ARG A 53 21.69 -1.54 8.09
C ARG A 53 21.12 -2.85 8.62
N LYS A 54 21.97 -3.71 9.19
CA LYS A 54 21.56 -4.94 9.90
C LYS A 54 20.70 -4.61 11.12
N LYS A 55 21.04 -3.57 11.88
CA LYS A 55 20.22 -3.12 13.02
C LYS A 55 18.83 -2.65 12.57
N ILE A 56 18.75 -1.82 11.53
CA ILE A 56 17.45 -1.38 10.97
C ILE A 56 16.66 -2.57 10.42
N PHE A 57 17.33 -3.49 9.73
CA PHE A 57 16.72 -4.72 9.24
C PHE A 57 16.11 -5.57 10.36
N LYS A 58 16.82 -5.72 11.48
CA LYS A 58 16.34 -6.42 12.68
C LYS A 58 15.06 -5.77 13.22
N GLU A 59 15.06 -4.46 13.39
CA GLU A 59 13.90 -3.70 13.90
C GLU A 59 12.69 -3.86 12.97
N ASN A 60 12.90 -3.75 11.65
CA ASN A 60 11.86 -3.97 10.65
C ASN A 60 11.33 -5.41 10.66
N LEU A 61 12.22 -6.41 10.77
CA LEU A 61 11.85 -7.83 10.84
C LEU A 61 11.00 -8.12 12.08
N GLU A 62 11.43 -7.68 13.26
CA GLU A 62 10.69 -7.83 14.51
C GLU A 62 9.30 -7.18 14.42
N TYR A 63 9.21 -5.98 13.83
CA TYR A 63 7.92 -5.32 13.61
C TYR A 63 7.00 -6.14 12.70
N ILE A 64 7.51 -6.61 11.57
CA ILE A 64 6.75 -7.40 10.60
C ILE A 64 6.23 -8.70 11.23
N GLU A 65 7.06 -9.42 11.97
CA GLU A 65 6.67 -10.66 12.64
C GLU A 65 5.61 -10.40 13.71
N ASN A 66 5.81 -9.38 14.56
CA ASN A 66 4.84 -8.99 15.57
C ASN A 66 3.49 -8.60 14.94
N PHE A 67 3.52 -7.79 13.88
CA PHE A 67 2.32 -7.38 13.15
C PHE A 67 1.54 -8.59 12.62
N ASN A 68 2.24 -9.51 11.96
CA ASN A 68 1.62 -10.68 11.34
C ASN A 68 1.12 -11.71 12.38
N ASN A 69 1.77 -11.80 13.54
CA ASN A 69 1.39 -12.73 14.62
C ASN A 69 0.10 -12.32 15.35
N VAL A 70 -0.28 -11.04 15.35
CA VAL A 70 -1.56 -10.58 15.95
C VAL A 70 -2.77 -11.15 15.17
N GLY A 71 -2.61 -11.48 13.89
CA GLY A 71 -3.52 -12.37 13.15
C GLY A 71 -4.88 -11.82 12.68
N ASN A 72 -5.17 -10.53 12.84
CA ASN A 72 -6.53 -9.99 12.64
C ASN A 72 -6.67 -8.93 11.53
N LYS A 73 -5.66 -8.76 10.68
CA LYS A 73 -5.67 -7.76 9.61
C LYS A 73 -5.92 -8.42 8.25
N SER A 74 -6.65 -7.74 7.37
CA SER A 74 -6.86 -8.23 6.00
C SER A 74 -5.66 -8.03 5.06
N TYR A 75 -4.53 -7.55 5.59
CA TYR A 75 -3.25 -7.44 4.89
C TYR A 75 -2.10 -7.98 5.74
N LYS A 76 -1.00 -8.29 5.06
CA LYS A 76 0.26 -8.75 5.67
C LYS A 76 1.40 -7.82 5.33
N LEU A 77 2.34 -7.73 6.26
CA LEU A 77 3.63 -7.08 6.03
C LEU A 77 4.69 -8.12 5.68
N GLY A 78 5.78 -7.69 5.06
CA GLY A 78 6.85 -8.59 4.68
C GLY A 78 8.15 -7.86 4.34
N LEU A 79 9.24 -8.62 4.37
CA LEU A 79 10.55 -8.12 3.98
C LEU A 79 10.62 -7.88 2.47
N ASN A 80 11.03 -6.67 2.09
CA ASN A 80 11.22 -6.24 0.71
C ASN A 80 12.60 -5.58 0.54
N ARG A 81 12.93 -5.09 -0.66
CA ARG A 81 14.23 -4.46 -0.97
C ARG A 81 14.58 -3.27 -0.07
N TYR A 82 13.60 -2.70 0.61
CA TYR A 82 13.73 -1.50 1.45
C TYR A 82 13.78 -1.82 2.94
N SER A 83 13.82 -3.10 3.32
CA SER A 83 13.80 -3.53 4.72
C SER A 83 15.05 -3.16 5.53
N ASP A 84 16.05 -2.49 4.95
CA ASP A 84 17.20 -1.93 5.67
C ASP A 84 17.17 -0.39 5.76
N LEU A 85 16.03 0.23 5.45
CA LEU A 85 15.78 1.66 5.58
C LEU A 85 14.85 1.95 6.76
N THR A 86 15.03 3.09 7.42
CA THR A 86 14.03 3.62 8.34
C THR A 86 12.85 4.23 7.56
N SER A 87 11.73 4.48 8.23
CA SER A 87 10.58 5.18 7.64
C SER A 87 10.97 6.54 7.07
N GLU A 88 11.81 7.28 7.79
CA GLU A 88 12.29 8.61 7.41
C GLU A 88 13.20 8.55 6.20
N GLU A 89 14.16 7.62 6.18
CA GLU A 89 15.03 7.38 5.02
C GLU A 89 14.21 6.97 3.80
N PHE A 90 13.22 6.10 3.98
CA PHE A 90 12.31 5.66 2.93
C PHE A 90 11.52 6.83 2.34
N ILE A 91 10.84 7.60 3.20
CA ILE A 91 10.03 8.76 2.77
C ILE A 91 10.91 9.78 2.04
N ALA A 92 12.08 10.11 2.59
CA ALA A 92 12.98 11.11 2.01
C ALA A 92 13.51 10.72 0.62
N SER A 93 13.60 9.42 0.31
CA SER A 93 14.23 8.94 -0.93
C SER A 93 13.25 8.33 -1.95
N HIS A 94 12.10 7.80 -1.54
CA HIS A 94 11.17 7.06 -2.39
C HIS A 94 9.77 7.67 -2.48
N THR A 95 9.52 8.78 -1.79
CA THR A 95 8.31 9.59 -1.94
C THR A 95 8.69 10.99 -2.44
N GLY A 96 7.74 11.90 -2.62
CA GLY A 96 8.06 13.22 -3.13
C GLY A 96 6.89 14.01 -3.69
N PHE A 97 5.66 13.49 -3.59
CA PHE A 97 4.48 14.25 -3.95
C PHE A 97 4.31 15.42 -2.99
N LYS A 98 4.10 16.61 -3.55
CA LYS A 98 3.82 17.83 -2.80
C LYS A 98 2.55 18.44 -3.37
N VAL A 99 1.57 18.69 -2.50
CA VAL A 99 0.41 19.49 -2.88
C VAL A 99 0.91 20.93 -3.05
N SER A 100 0.66 21.54 -4.20
CA SER A 100 1.01 22.95 -4.40
C SER A 100 -0.06 23.83 -3.77
N ASP A 101 0.30 24.59 -2.74
CA ASP A 101 -0.57 25.58 -2.09
C ASP A 101 -0.92 26.76 -3.03
N GLN A 102 -0.20 26.90 -4.15
CA GLN A 102 -0.28 28.04 -5.07
C GLN A 102 -1.29 27.84 -6.21
N LEU A 103 -1.87 26.66 -6.38
CA LEU A 103 -2.91 26.41 -7.36
C LEU A 103 -4.27 26.75 -6.76
N SER A 104 -4.51 28.05 -6.53
CA SER A 104 -5.85 28.56 -6.23
C SER A 104 -6.79 28.16 -7.37
N ASP A 105 -7.85 27.43 -7.02
CA ASP A 105 -8.84 26.70 -7.83
C ASP A 105 -9.58 27.47 -8.96
N SER A 106 -9.18 28.68 -9.35
CA SER A 106 -9.96 29.50 -10.28
C SER A 106 -9.92 29.06 -11.75
N LYS A 107 -8.93 28.26 -12.18
CA LYS A 107 -8.78 27.77 -13.57
C LYS A 107 -8.88 26.26 -13.74
N MET A 108 -8.93 25.51 -12.64
CA MET A 108 -8.90 24.05 -12.68
C MET A 108 -10.34 23.53 -12.66
N ARG A 109 -10.88 23.15 -13.82
CA ARG A 109 -12.24 22.60 -13.91
C ARG A 109 -12.27 21.23 -13.25
N SER A 110 -12.69 21.15 -11.99
CA SER A 110 -13.19 19.90 -11.42
C SER A 110 -14.49 19.58 -12.15
N VAL A 111 -14.46 18.57 -13.02
CA VAL A 111 -15.64 18.18 -13.80
C VAL A 111 -16.25 16.96 -13.14
N ALA A 112 -17.49 17.12 -12.71
CA ALA A 112 -18.28 15.97 -12.33
C ALA A 112 -18.55 15.13 -13.58
N ILE A 113 -18.14 13.86 -13.57
CA ILE A 113 -18.45 12.93 -14.65
C ILE A 113 -19.93 12.55 -14.52
N PRO A 114 -20.80 12.86 -15.51
CA PRO A 114 -22.20 12.47 -15.47
C PRO A 114 -22.31 10.94 -15.39
N PHE A 115 -23.17 10.43 -14.53
CA PHE A 115 -23.44 9.00 -14.39
C PHE A 115 -24.78 8.68 -14.99
N ASN A 116 -24.85 7.65 -15.84
CA ASN A 116 -26.13 7.08 -16.19
C ASN A 116 -26.45 5.99 -15.16
N LEU A 117 -27.61 6.06 -14.51
CA LEU A 117 -28.03 5.09 -13.49
C LEU A 117 -28.18 3.65 -14.03
N ASN A 118 -28.12 3.49 -15.36
CA ASN A 118 -28.18 2.22 -16.07
C ASN A 118 -26.80 1.63 -16.40
N ASP A 119 -25.70 2.28 -16.01
CA ASP A 119 -24.35 1.77 -16.30
C ASP A 119 -24.11 0.48 -15.48
N ASP A 120 -23.96 -0.65 -16.18
CA ASP A 120 -23.58 -1.93 -15.59
C ASP A 120 -22.14 -1.84 -15.08
N VAL A 121 -21.97 -1.43 -13.82
CA VAL A 121 -20.67 -1.31 -13.17
C VAL A 121 -20.22 -2.71 -12.72
N PRO A 122 -19.17 -3.28 -13.32
CA PRO A 122 -18.71 -4.61 -12.96
C PRO A 122 -18.22 -4.64 -11.51
N THR A 123 -18.35 -5.79 -10.84
CA THR A 123 -17.90 -5.93 -9.45
C THR A 123 -16.37 -5.85 -9.33
N ASN A 124 -15.66 -6.35 -10.34
CA ASN A 124 -14.20 -6.32 -10.44
C ASN A 124 -13.83 -5.76 -11.81
N PHE A 125 -12.80 -4.93 -11.83
CA PHE A 125 -12.31 -4.33 -13.05
C PHE A 125 -10.79 -4.13 -12.95
N ASP A 126 -10.05 -4.53 -13.99
CA ASP A 126 -8.60 -4.44 -14.03
C ASP A 126 -8.10 -4.06 -15.43
N TRP A 127 -7.49 -2.88 -15.56
CA TRP A 127 -6.95 -2.40 -16.84
C TRP A 127 -5.79 -3.27 -17.36
N ARG A 128 -5.15 -4.10 -16.52
CA ARG A 128 -4.14 -5.06 -16.97
C ARG A 128 -4.75 -6.10 -17.91
N GLU A 129 -5.99 -6.52 -17.66
CA GLU A 129 -6.72 -7.47 -18.51
C GLU A 129 -7.08 -6.87 -19.88
N LYS A 130 -7.05 -5.53 -19.99
CA LYS A 130 -7.25 -4.80 -21.26
C LYS A 130 -5.94 -4.55 -22.01
N GLY A 131 -4.79 -4.91 -21.43
CA GLY A 131 -3.47 -4.77 -22.06
C GLY A 131 -2.95 -3.32 -22.12
N VAL A 132 -3.53 -2.39 -21.36
CA VAL A 132 -3.15 -0.95 -21.37
C VAL A 132 -2.26 -0.56 -20.19
N VAL A 133 -1.90 -1.50 -19.32
CA VAL A 133 -1.02 -1.24 -18.17
C VAL A 133 0.35 -1.83 -18.47
N THR A 134 1.35 -0.95 -18.62
CA THR A 134 2.75 -1.35 -18.80
C THR A 134 3.32 -2.03 -17.55
N ASP A 135 4.49 -2.66 -17.67
CA ASP A 135 5.18 -3.28 -16.53
C ASP A 135 5.44 -2.29 -15.40
N VAL A 136 5.53 -2.81 -14.18
CA VAL A 136 5.91 -2.02 -13.00
C VAL A 136 7.33 -1.48 -13.19
N LYS A 137 7.52 -0.22 -12.80
CA LYS A 137 8.82 0.47 -12.86
C LYS A 137 9.35 0.71 -11.46
N ASN A 138 10.62 1.11 -11.37
CA ASN A 138 11.26 1.47 -10.11
C ASN A 138 11.85 2.88 -10.22
N GLN A 139 11.29 3.83 -9.46
CA GLN A 139 11.73 5.23 -9.40
C GLN A 139 13.09 5.40 -8.71
N ARG A 140 13.56 4.36 -8.02
CA ARG A 140 14.79 4.35 -7.21
C ARG A 140 14.76 5.46 -6.14
N GLN A 141 15.93 5.96 -5.75
CA GLN A 141 16.07 7.03 -4.77
C GLN A 141 15.84 8.40 -5.41
N CYS A 142 14.63 8.60 -5.95
CA CYS A 142 14.20 9.86 -6.54
C CYS A 142 12.74 10.12 -6.18
N GLY A 143 12.43 11.33 -5.74
CA GLY A 143 11.06 11.77 -5.42
C GLY A 143 10.21 12.10 -6.66
N CYS A 144 10.23 11.21 -7.65
CA CYS A 144 9.58 11.41 -8.95
C CYS A 144 8.33 10.54 -9.15
N CYS A 145 7.76 9.97 -8.09
CA CYS A 145 6.51 9.18 -8.16
C CYS A 145 5.36 9.92 -8.87
N TRP A 146 5.29 11.25 -8.72
CA TRP A 146 4.35 12.12 -9.44
C TRP A 146 4.48 12.03 -10.97
N ALA A 147 5.71 11.88 -11.49
CA ALA A 147 5.95 11.71 -12.91
C ALA A 147 5.56 10.29 -13.37
N PHE A 148 5.90 9.27 -12.58
CA PHE A 148 5.54 7.87 -12.88
C PHE A 148 4.03 7.66 -12.94
N THR A 149 3.27 8.25 -12.02
CA THR A 149 1.80 8.11 -12.06
C THR A 149 1.18 8.84 -13.25
N ALA A 150 1.72 10.02 -13.61
CA ALA A 150 1.22 10.78 -14.76
C ALA A 150 1.48 10.02 -16.07
N VAL A 151 2.69 9.48 -16.25
CA VAL A 151 3.04 8.64 -17.41
C VAL A 151 2.16 7.40 -17.47
N ALA A 152 1.97 6.68 -16.36
CA ALA A 152 1.11 5.50 -16.34
C ALA A 152 -0.35 5.79 -16.71
N ALA A 153 -0.89 6.96 -16.35
CA ALA A 153 -2.23 7.38 -16.73
C ALA A 153 -2.35 7.75 -18.23
N VAL A 154 -1.28 8.27 -18.84
CA VAL A 154 -1.20 8.56 -20.28
C VAL A 154 -1.06 7.26 -21.09
N GLU A 155 -0.13 6.38 -20.68
CA GLU A 155 0.08 5.06 -21.30
C GLU A 155 -1.19 4.20 -21.28
N GLY A 156 -2.02 4.37 -20.24
CA GLY A 156 -3.32 3.70 -20.10
C GLY A 156 -4.37 4.08 -21.13
N GLN A 157 -4.20 5.19 -21.85
CA GLN A 157 -5.12 5.64 -22.89
C GLN A 157 -4.60 5.37 -24.31
N ILE A 158 -3.32 5.60 -24.56
CA ILE A 158 -2.74 5.52 -25.90
C ILE A 158 -1.37 4.83 -25.87
N PRO A 159 -1.09 3.89 -26.79
CA PRO A 159 0.24 3.34 -26.96
C PRO A 159 1.17 4.34 -27.66
N GLY A 160 2.38 4.51 -27.15
CA GLY A 160 3.43 5.34 -27.78
C GLY A 160 3.39 6.81 -27.38
N ALA A 161 3.94 7.68 -28.24
CA ALA A 161 4.02 9.12 -27.96
C ALA A 161 2.64 9.78 -28.11
N ALA A 162 2.27 10.62 -27.14
CA ALA A 162 0.98 11.31 -27.09
C ALA A 162 1.15 12.80 -26.80
N GLN A 163 0.22 13.62 -27.31
CA GLN A 163 0.11 15.04 -26.97
C GLN A 163 -1.03 15.23 -25.97
N ILE A 164 -0.73 15.73 -24.78
CA ILE A 164 -1.75 15.96 -23.75
C ILE A 164 -2.43 17.32 -23.98
N ASN A 165 -3.74 17.33 -24.19
CA ASN A 165 -4.54 18.55 -24.36
C ASN A 165 -4.86 19.23 -23.01
N GLY A 166 -4.88 18.45 -21.93
CA GLY A 166 -5.22 18.90 -20.59
C GLY A 166 -5.36 17.74 -19.61
N TYR A 167 -6.03 18.00 -18.49
CA TYR A 167 -6.37 16.99 -17.50
C TYR A 167 -7.65 17.39 -16.76
N PHE A 168 -8.34 16.40 -16.22
CA PHE A 168 -9.45 16.62 -15.29
C PHE A 168 -9.03 16.24 -13.88
N LYS A 169 -9.44 17.07 -12.92
CA LYS A 169 -9.39 16.74 -11.49
C LYS A 169 -10.70 16.09 -11.10
N VAL A 170 -10.65 14.91 -10.51
CA VAL A 170 -11.82 14.25 -9.93
C VAL A 170 -12.25 15.05 -8.69
N PRO A 171 -13.55 15.29 -8.48
CA PRO A 171 -14.05 15.87 -7.24
C PRO A 171 -13.45 15.18 -6.01
N ALA A 172 -12.83 15.97 -5.13
CA ALA A 172 -12.19 15.44 -3.92
C ALA A 172 -13.23 14.82 -3.00
N ASN A 173 -12.83 13.79 -2.24
CA ASN A 173 -13.66 13.10 -1.25
C ASN A 173 -14.88 12.37 -1.84
N ASP A 174 -14.86 12.09 -3.15
CA ASP A 174 -15.95 11.43 -3.86
C ASP A 174 -15.45 10.13 -4.52
N GLU A 175 -15.48 9.03 -3.78
CA GLU A 175 -15.09 7.71 -4.28
C GLU A 175 -16.00 7.21 -5.42
N GLN A 176 -17.23 7.74 -5.57
CA GLN A 176 -18.10 7.40 -6.71
C GLN A 176 -17.61 8.07 -7.99
N GLN A 177 -17.23 9.35 -7.93
CA GLN A 177 -16.61 10.04 -9.06
C GLN A 177 -15.25 9.46 -9.41
N LEU A 178 -14.48 9.03 -8.40
CA LEU A 178 -13.23 8.31 -8.62
C LEU A 178 -13.47 6.98 -9.32
N LEU A 179 -14.48 6.21 -8.91
CA LEU A 179 -14.85 4.95 -9.55
C LEU A 179 -15.20 5.15 -11.03
N ARG A 180 -15.97 6.20 -11.34
CA ARG A 180 -16.35 6.56 -12.72
C ARG A 180 -15.14 6.92 -13.56
N ALA A 181 -14.20 7.69 -13.02
CA ALA A 181 -12.96 8.00 -13.71
C ALA A 181 -12.13 6.73 -13.98
N VAL A 182 -12.03 5.83 -13.00
CA VAL A 182 -11.28 4.57 -13.11
C VAL A 182 -11.88 3.62 -14.15
N LEU A 183 -13.20 3.62 -14.32
CA LEU A 183 -13.89 2.86 -15.36
C LEU A 183 -13.58 3.36 -16.78
N GLN A 184 -13.20 4.62 -16.94
CA GLN A 184 -12.86 5.21 -18.24
C GLN A 184 -11.39 5.02 -18.59
N GLN A 185 -10.50 5.09 -17.59
CA GLN A 185 -9.05 5.00 -17.77
C GLN A 185 -8.32 4.86 -16.42
N PRO A 186 -7.02 4.49 -16.41
CA PRO A 186 -6.21 4.61 -15.21
C PRO A 186 -6.14 6.06 -14.68
N VAL A 187 -6.21 6.22 -13.35
CA VAL A 187 -6.29 7.54 -12.68
C VAL A 187 -5.10 7.74 -11.76
N SER A 188 -4.42 8.88 -11.90
CA SER A 188 -3.35 9.28 -10.98
C SER A 188 -3.94 9.77 -9.67
N VAL A 189 -3.43 9.27 -8.54
CA VAL A 189 -3.88 9.67 -7.19
C VAL A 189 -2.70 9.94 -6.27
N ALA A 190 -2.86 10.89 -5.36
CA ALA A 190 -1.95 11.08 -4.24
C ALA A 190 -2.42 10.26 -3.03
N ILE A 191 -1.47 9.76 -2.24
CA ILE A 191 -1.75 9.00 -1.02
C ILE A 191 -0.81 9.43 0.11
N SER A 192 -1.22 9.15 1.35
CA SER A 192 -0.35 9.25 2.51
C SER A 192 0.20 7.87 2.92
N THR A 193 1.52 7.71 2.84
CA THR A 193 2.17 6.45 3.24
C THR A 193 2.41 6.40 4.75
N SER A 194 2.41 5.22 5.33
CA SER A 194 2.84 4.94 6.70
C SER A 194 3.94 3.88 6.72
N TYR A 195 4.43 3.54 7.92
CA TYR A 195 5.41 2.48 8.10
C TYR A 195 4.89 1.10 7.64
N ASP A 196 3.63 0.76 7.94
CA ASP A 196 2.97 -0.44 7.41
C ASP A 196 2.95 -0.44 5.87
N PHE A 197 2.69 0.72 5.27
CA PHE A 197 2.66 0.87 3.81
C PHE A 197 4.02 0.54 3.17
N HIS A 198 5.13 0.94 3.80
CA HIS A 198 6.49 0.64 3.32
C HIS A 198 6.79 -0.85 3.30
N HIS A 199 6.19 -1.62 4.22
CA HIS A 199 6.36 -3.07 4.35
C HIS A 199 5.20 -3.90 3.81
N TYR A 200 4.23 -3.28 3.11
CA TYR A 200 3.10 -4.00 2.53
C TYR A 200 3.57 -5.15 1.62
N MET A 201 3.00 -6.34 1.84
CA MET A 201 3.30 -7.56 1.08
C MET A 201 2.07 -8.10 0.33
N GLY A 202 0.87 -7.96 0.89
CA GLY A 202 -0.34 -8.44 0.23
C GLY A 202 -1.61 -8.31 1.06
N GLY A 203 -2.75 -8.58 0.43
CA GLY A 203 -4.08 -8.43 1.03
C GLY A 203 -4.67 -7.02 0.89
N VAL A 204 -5.85 -6.76 1.46
CA VAL A 204 -6.53 -5.46 1.37
C VAL A 204 -6.01 -4.56 2.49
N TYR A 205 -5.34 -3.48 2.12
CA TYR A 205 -4.77 -2.55 3.08
C TYR A 205 -5.83 -1.67 3.73
N GLU A 206 -5.99 -1.84 5.04
CA GLU A 206 -6.85 -1.06 5.92
C GLU A 206 -6.07 -0.51 7.14
N GLY A 207 -4.75 -0.38 6.98
CA GLY A 207 -3.82 0.00 8.03
C GLY A 207 -3.86 1.48 8.39
N SER A 208 -2.96 1.88 9.28
CA SER A 208 -2.73 3.30 9.57
C SER A 208 -2.18 4.02 8.33
N CYS A 209 -2.46 5.31 8.16
CA CYS A 209 -1.92 6.10 7.06
C CYS A 209 -1.16 7.32 7.61
N GLY A 210 -0.27 7.87 6.79
CA GLY A 210 0.48 9.06 7.18
C GLY A 210 -0.42 10.29 7.34
N PRO A 211 0.03 11.31 8.10
CA PRO A 211 -0.76 12.51 8.36
C PRO A 211 -0.88 13.45 7.16
N LYS A 212 -0.04 13.27 6.13
CA LYS A 212 0.04 14.15 4.95
C LYS A 212 0.25 13.32 3.69
N LEU A 213 -0.31 13.79 2.58
CA LEU A 213 -0.01 13.28 1.24
C LEU A 213 1.49 13.47 0.96
N ASN A 214 2.16 12.40 0.59
CA ASN A 214 3.60 12.41 0.31
C ASN A 214 3.99 11.56 -0.90
N HIS A 215 3.10 10.69 -1.38
CA HIS A 215 3.35 9.79 -2.49
C HIS A 215 2.25 9.86 -3.55
N ALA A 216 2.55 9.41 -4.76
CA ALA A 216 1.62 9.37 -5.87
C ALA A 216 1.69 8.01 -6.59
N VAL A 217 0.53 7.45 -6.90
CA VAL A 217 0.34 6.11 -7.50
C VAL A 217 -0.76 6.18 -8.54
N THR A 218 -0.99 5.10 -9.29
CA THR A 218 -2.05 5.03 -10.30
C THR A 218 -3.08 3.98 -9.90
N ILE A 219 -4.36 4.35 -9.82
CA ILE A 219 -5.44 3.37 -9.74
C ILE A 219 -5.64 2.78 -11.13
N ILE A 220 -5.51 1.46 -11.23
CA ILE A 220 -5.64 0.70 -12.48
C ILE A 220 -6.85 -0.24 -12.46
N GLY A 221 -7.66 -0.19 -11.41
CA GLY A 221 -8.79 -1.07 -11.24
C GLY A 221 -9.34 -1.06 -9.83
N TYR A 222 -10.28 -1.96 -9.59
CA TYR A 222 -10.91 -2.18 -8.29
C TYR A 222 -11.50 -3.59 -8.24
N GLY A 223 -11.86 -4.03 -7.04
CA GLY A 223 -12.53 -5.32 -6.89
C GLY A 223 -13.06 -5.54 -5.49
N VAL A 224 -13.44 -6.80 -5.23
CA VAL A 224 -13.91 -7.28 -3.94
C VAL A 224 -13.08 -8.51 -3.57
N SER A 225 -12.50 -8.51 -2.37
CA SER A 225 -11.76 -9.67 -1.86
C SER A 225 -12.70 -10.84 -1.53
N GLU A 226 -12.15 -12.04 -1.36
CA GLU A 226 -12.92 -13.22 -0.91
C GLU A 226 -13.68 -12.97 0.42
N ALA A 227 -13.13 -12.12 1.28
CA ALA A 227 -13.76 -11.70 2.54
C ALA A 227 -14.79 -10.56 2.38
N GLY A 228 -15.15 -10.19 1.15
CA GLY A 228 -16.14 -9.15 0.86
C GLY A 228 -15.63 -7.71 0.97
N LYS A 229 -14.32 -7.48 1.18
CA LYS A 229 -13.77 -6.12 1.27
C LYS A 229 -13.55 -5.54 -0.13
N LYS A 230 -14.19 -4.41 -0.41
CA LYS A 230 -13.95 -3.62 -1.62
C LYS A 230 -12.56 -2.99 -1.57
N TYR A 231 -11.87 -2.98 -2.70
CA TYR A 231 -10.55 -2.37 -2.80
C TYR A 231 -10.35 -1.60 -4.12
N TRP A 232 -9.46 -0.61 -4.07
CA TRP A 232 -8.77 -0.05 -5.22
C TRP A 232 -7.53 -0.89 -5.53
N LEU A 233 -7.30 -1.21 -6.80
CA LEU A 233 -6.06 -1.82 -7.26
C LEU A 233 -5.12 -0.72 -7.74
N ILE A 234 -4.01 -0.52 -7.03
CA ILE A 234 -3.03 0.52 -7.36
C ILE A 234 -1.76 -0.09 -7.95
N LYS A 235 -1.21 0.58 -8.98
CA LYS A 235 0.13 0.37 -9.52
C LYS A 235 1.08 1.35 -8.85
N ASN A 236 2.16 0.85 -8.27
CA ASN A 236 3.20 1.65 -7.64
C ASN A 236 4.48 1.72 -8.51
N SER A 237 5.44 2.56 -8.11
CA SER A 237 6.72 2.79 -8.77
C SER A 237 7.93 2.41 -7.91
N TRP A 238 7.77 1.46 -6.99
CA TRP A 238 8.84 0.94 -6.12
C TRP A 238 9.39 -0.43 -6.57
N GLY A 239 9.14 -0.80 -7.83
CA GLY A 239 9.54 -2.09 -8.39
C GLY A 239 8.72 -3.28 -7.87
N GLU A 240 8.94 -4.43 -8.48
CA GLU A 240 8.13 -5.63 -8.26
C GLU A 240 8.42 -6.35 -6.95
N THR A 241 9.52 -6.00 -6.28
CA THR A 241 9.88 -6.58 -4.97
C THR A 241 9.05 -6.04 -3.81
N TRP A 242 8.26 -4.99 -4.05
CA TRP A 242 7.37 -4.38 -3.06
C TRP A 242 5.92 -4.77 -3.35
N GLY A 243 5.14 -5.05 -2.30
CA GLY A 243 3.72 -5.42 -2.43
C GLY A 243 3.47 -6.66 -3.28
N GLU A 244 2.30 -6.71 -3.91
CA GLU A 244 1.88 -7.79 -4.79
C GLU A 244 2.48 -7.58 -6.19
N LYS A 245 3.78 -7.85 -6.35
CA LYS A 245 4.54 -7.59 -7.61
C LYS A 245 4.47 -6.13 -8.06
N GLY A 246 4.62 -5.19 -7.13
CA GLY A 246 4.55 -3.75 -7.39
C GLY A 246 3.14 -3.16 -7.35
N TYR A 247 2.13 -3.98 -7.08
CA TYR A 247 0.75 -3.56 -6.91
C TYR A 247 0.32 -3.65 -5.45
N MET A 248 -0.78 -2.97 -5.13
CA MET A 248 -1.38 -3.02 -3.81
C MET A 248 -2.90 -2.88 -3.90
N LYS A 249 -3.59 -3.55 -3.00
CA LYS A 249 -5.03 -3.37 -2.79
C LYS A 249 -5.24 -2.43 -1.62
N VAL A 250 -5.90 -1.30 -1.85
CA VAL A 250 -6.21 -0.30 -0.81
C VAL A 250 -7.70 -0.35 -0.53
N LEU A 251 -8.12 -0.38 0.74
CA LEU A 251 -9.54 -0.42 1.11
C LEU A 251 -10.32 0.72 0.41
N ARG A 252 -11.43 0.35 -0.24
CA ARG A 252 -12.34 1.26 -0.94
C ARG A 252 -13.65 1.38 -0.19
N GLU A 253 -14.32 2.53 -0.27
CA GLU A 253 -15.51 2.85 0.52
C GLU A 253 -15.24 2.75 2.03
N SER A 254 -14.10 3.32 2.46
CA SER A 254 -13.79 3.40 3.88
C SER A 254 -14.65 4.48 4.55
N SER A 255 -14.76 4.44 5.87
CA SER A 255 -15.47 5.49 6.62
C SER A 255 -14.71 6.83 6.69
N ALA A 256 -13.52 6.93 6.09
CA ALA A 256 -12.72 8.14 6.10
C ALA A 256 -13.16 9.10 4.98
N THR A 257 -13.34 10.39 5.30
CA THR A 257 -13.83 11.41 4.37
C THR A 257 -13.02 11.54 3.07
N GLY A 258 -11.74 11.14 3.05
CA GLY A 258 -10.88 11.13 1.85
C GLY A 258 -10.61 9.75 1.26
N GLY A 259 -11.34 8.72 1.69
CA GLY A 259 -10.98 7.32 1.46
C GLY A 259 -9.75 6.88 2.26
N GLN A 260 -9.43 5.59 2.19
CA GLN A 260 -8.25 5.02 2.87
C GLN A 260 -6.97 5.71 2.38
N CYS A 261 -6.13 6.18 3.30
CA CYS A 261 -4.90 6.93 3.02
C CYS A 261 -5.08 8.16 2.12
N SER A 262 -6.26 8.81 2.24
CA SER A 262 -6.60 10.03 1.48
C SER A 262 -6.60 9.82 -0.04
N ILE A 263 -6.80 8.59 -0.51
CA ILE A 263 -6.71 8.21 -1.93
C ILE A 263 -7.70 8.97 -2.83
N ALA A 264 -8.82 9.44 -2.28
CA ALA A 264 -9.84 10.20 -3.00
C ALA A 264 -9.70 11.72 -2.83
N VAL A 265 -8.66 12.22 -2.13
CA VAL A 265 -8.48 13.66 -1.89
C VAL A 265 -7.90 14.37 -3.12
N HIS A 266 -6.96 13.73 -3.82
CA HIS A 266 -6.26 14.35 -4.94
C HIS A 266 -6.08 13.36 -6.09
N ALA A 267 -7.09 13.28 -6.94
CA ALA A 267 -7.13 12.40 -8.10
C ALA A 267 -7.28 13.20 -9.41
N ALA A 268 -6.55 12.79 -10.45
CA ALA A 268 -6.60 13.43 -11.75
C ALA A 268 -6.28 12.44 -12.87
N TYR A 269 -6.74 12.75 -14.07
CA TYR A 269 -6.47 11.94 -15.26
C TYR A 269 -6.30 12.83 -16.51
N PRO A 270 -5.40 12.47 -17.44
CA PRO A 270 -5.11 13.29 -18.60
C PRO A 270 -6.22 13.20 -19.65
N THR A 271 -6.35 14.25 -20.45
CA THR A 271 -7.14 14.26 -21.70
C THR A 271 -6.18 14.38 -22.87
N ILE A 272 -6.22 13.41 -23.77
CA ILE A 272 -5.36 13.33 -24.96
C ILE A 272 -6.14 13.76 -26.21
#